data_AF-A0A0M0LJ89-F1
#
_entry.id   AF-A0A0M0LJ89-F1
#
_cell.length_a   1.000
_cell.length_b   1.000
_cell.length_c   1.000
_cell.angle_alpha   90.00
_cell.angle_beta   90.00
_cell.angle_gamma   90.00
#
_symmetry.space_group_name_H-M   'P 1'
#
loop_
_entity.id
_entity.type
_entity.pdbx_description
1 polymer ?
#
loop_
_entity_poly.entity_id
_entity_poly.type
_entity_poly.pdbx_seq_one_letter_code
_entity_poly.pdbx_strand_id
1 'polypeptide(L)'
;MGCSTIKKFAIFITIITVVLLITPLVGYGYVKYKLFILEKDTYNYLLEKYDKNDFKIETNFGMKGPLYTSTVVFEDEKDIEYIYINNQGNIVQIIPDPSIYNFKHTEKPSLE
;
A
#
# COMPACT_ATOMS: atom_id res chain seq x y z
N MET A 1 27.84 -44.86 2.39
CA MET A 1 26.74 -44.03 1.81
C MET A 1 26.79 -44.17 0.30
N GLY A 2 25.76 -44.74 -0.33
CA GLY A 2 25.77 -44.98 -1.78
C GLY A 2 25.72 -43.68 -2.60
N CYS A 3 26.33 -43.67 -3.78
CA CYS A 3 26.35 -42.53 -4.71
C CYS A 3 24.94 -41.96 -5.00
N SER A 4 23.90 -42.81 -4.98
CA SER A 4 22.49 -42.39 -5.12
C SER A 4 21.99 -41.51 -3.97
N THR A 5 22.40 -41.78 -2.73
CA THR A 5 21.98 -41.02 -1.55
C THR A 5 22.61 -39.62 -1.53
N ILE A 6 23.87 -39.50 -1.97
CA ILE A 6 24.59 -38.23 -2.08
C ILE A 6 23.95 -37.34 -3.16
N LYS A 7 23.58 -37.90 -4.31
CA LYS A 7 22.88 -37.17 -5.38
C LYS A 7 21.51 -36.65 -4.92
N LYS A 8 20.73 -37.46 -4.21
CA LYS A 8 19.42 -37.03 -3.66
C LYS A 8 19.58 -35.91 -2.62
N PHE A 9 20.60 -36.02 -1.77
CA PHE A 9 20.91 -34.98 -0.78
C PHE A 9 21.34 -33.67 -1.44
N ALA A 10 22.19 -33.73 -2.47
CA ALA A 10 22.60 -32.55 -3.24
C ALA A 10 21.40 -31.86 -3.90
N ILE A 11 20.50 -32.62 -4.55
CA ILE A 11 19.26 -32.06 -5.13
C ILE A 11 18.40 -31.38 -4.07
N PHE A 12 18.23 -32.02 -2.90
CA PHE A 12 17.46 -31.46 -1.79
C PHE A 12 18.03 -30.12 -1.30
N ILE A 13 19.35 -30.04 -1.09
CA ILE A 13 20.03 -28.79 -0.68
C ILE A 13 19.88 -27.71 -1.76
N THR A 14 20.01 -28.06 -3.03
CA THR A 14 19.79 -27.12 -4.13
C THR A 14 18.37 -26.56 -4.11
N ILE A 15 17.35 -27.41 -3.94
CA ILE A 15 15.95 -26.96 -3.86
C ILE A 15 15.74 -26.01 -2.68
N ILE A 16 16.24 -26.37 -1.49
CA ILE A 16 16.14 -25.49 -0.31
C ILE A 16 16.80 -24.15 -0.57
N THR A 17 17.99 -24.15 -1.17
CA THR A 17 18.74 -22.93 -1.47
C THR A 17 17.97 -22.05 -2.45
N VAL A 18 17.42 -22.64 -3.51
CA VAL A 18 16.60 -21.93 -4.49
C VAL A 18 15.34 -21.34 -3.84
N VAL A 19 14.65 -22.12 -3.01
CA VAL A 19 13.45 -21.63 -2.29
C VAL A 19 13.83 -20.46 -1.38
N LEU A 20 14.89 -20.57 -0.58
CA LEU A 20 15.35 -19.51 0.32
C LEU A 20 15.72 -18.22 -0.43
N LEU A 21 16.23 -18.32 -1.66
CA LEU A 21 16.56 -17.17 -2.48
C LEU A 21 15.31 -16.55 -3.15
N ILE A 22 14.34 -17.37 -3.57
CA ILE A 22 13.13 -16.90 -4.26
C ILE A 22 12.11 -16.29 -3.28
N THR A 23 11.96 -16.86 -2.09
CA THR A 23 10.97 -16.40 -1.10
C THR A 23 11.05 -14.90 -0.79
N PRO A 24 12.21 -14.28 -0.49
CA PRO A 24 12.28 -12.84 -0.23
C PRO A 24 11.94 -12.00 -1.46
N LEU A 25 12.31 -12.46 -2.67
CA LEU A 25 11.99 -11.76 -3.92
C LEU A 25 10.47 -11.74 -4.16
N VAL A 26 9.82 -12.89 -3.99
CA VAL A 26 8.34 -12.99 -4.13
C VAL A 26 7.64 -12.16 -3.05
N GLY A 27 8.11 -12.22 -1.81
CA GLY A 27 7.55 -11.42 -0.71
C GLY A 27 7.67 -9.92 -0.96
N TYR A 28 8.84 -9.46 -1.39
CA TYR A 28 9.06 -8.04 -1.74
C TYR A 28 8.19 -7.61 -2.93
N GLY A 29 8.13 -8.42 -3.99
CA GLY A 29 7.28 -8.14 -5.15
C GLY A 29 5.80 -8.07 -4.78
N TYR A 30 5.33 -8.96 -3.91
CA TYR A 30 3.96 -8.95 -3.41
C TYR A 30 3.64 -7.68 -2.62
N VAL A 31 4.52 -7.25 -1.72
CA VAL A 31 4.35 -5.98 -0.98
C VAL A 31 4.28 -4.79 -1.93
N LYS A 32 5.20 -4.69 -2.90
CA LYS A 32 5.19 -3.61 -3.90
C LYS A 32 3.92 -3.61 -4.74
N TYR A 33 3.46 -4.78 -5.16
CA TYR A 33 2.21 -4.92 -5.89
C TYR A 33 1.00 -4.42 -5.07
N LYS A 34 0.91 -4.81 -3.79
CA LYS A 34 -0.18 -4.36 -2.90
C LYS A 34 -0.17 -2.84 -2.70
N LEU A 35 1.01 -2.24 -2.53
CA LEU A 35 1.16 -0.78 -2.42
C LEU A 35 0.74 -0.08 -3.72
N PHE A 36 1.17 -0.58 -4.88
CA PHE A 36 0.78 -0.02 -6.18
C PHE A 36 -0.74 -0.04 -6.41
N ILE A 37 -1.39 -1.16 -6.10
CA ILE A 37 -2.85 -1.27 -6.20
C ILE A 37 -3.53 -0.29 -5.23
N LEU A 38 -3.05 -0.19 -3.98
CA LEU A 38 -3.59 0.74 -3.00
C LEU A 38 -3.45 2.21 -3.45
N GLU A 39 -2.30 2.57 -4.01
CA GLU A 39 -2.04 3.92 -4.54
C GLU A 39 -3.02 4.24 -5.67
N LYS A 40 -3.15 3.32 -6.63
CA LYS A 40 -4.07 3.44 -7.77
C LYS A 40 -5.52 3.56 -7.32
N ASP A 41 -5.96 2.72 -6.41
CA ASP A 41 -7.34 2.71 -5.93
C ASP A 41 -7.64 4.00 -5.14
N THR A 42 -6.70 4.46 -4.31
CA THR A 42 -6.84 5.72 -3.56
C THR A 42 -6.85 6.92 -4.50
N TYR A 43 -5.98 6.93 -5.51
CA TYR A 43 -5.96 7.96 -6.55
C TYR A 43 -7.29 8.04 -7.27
N ASN A 44 -7.84 6.92 -7.73
CA ASN A 44 -9.12 6.88 -8.42
C ASN A 44 -10.26 7.37 -7.52
N TYR A 45 -10.28 6.92 -6.26
CA TYR A 45 -11.28 7.36 -5.29
C TYR A 45 -11.25 8.88 -5.06
N LEU A 46 -10.06 9.49 -4.98
CA LEU A 46 -9.92 10.93 -4.81
C LEU A 46 -10.24 11.71 -6.07
N LEU A 47 -9.94 11.17 -7.26
CA LEU A 47 -10.29 11.81 -8.53
C LEU A 47 -11.80 11.94 -8.77
N GLU A 48 -12.62 11.11 -8.12
CA GLU A 48 -14.08 11.28 -8.17
C GLU A 48 -14.54 12.58 -7.49
N LYS A 49 -13.69 13.19 -6.65
CA LYS A 49 -14.04 14.31 -5.76
C LYS A 49 -13.14 15.55 -5.92
N TYR A 50 -11.90 15.36 -6.35
CA TYR A 50 -10.86 16.40 -6.38
C TYR A 50 -10.10 16.37 -7.71
N ASP A 51 -9.49 17.50 -8.07
CA ASP A 51 -8.60 17.55 -9.22
C ASP A 51 -7.29 16.83 -8.92
N LYS A 52 -6.69 16.19 -9.94
CA LYS A 52 -5.42 15.45 -9.82
C LYS A 52 -4.25 16.26 -9.26
N ASN A 53 -4.34 17.58 -9.31
CA ASN A 53 -3.28 18.49 -8.86
C ASN A 53 -3.51 18.95 -7.42
N ASP A 54 -4.65 18.62 -6.81
CA ASP A 54 -5.01 19.06 -5.46
C ASP A 54 -4.38 18.20 -4.36
N PHE A 55 -3.82 17.04 -4.70
CA PHE A 55 -3.32 16.09 -3.71
C PHE A 55 -2.09 15.32 -4.20
N LYS A 56 -1.32 14.84 -3.23
CA LYS A 56 -0.21 13.91 -3.43
C LYS A 56 -0.46 12.66 -2.63
N ILE A 57 -0.04 11.52 -3.19
CA ILE A 57 -0.23 10.21 -2.58
C ILE A 57 1.12 9.53 -2.37
N GLU A 58 1.35 9.01 -1.18
CA GLU A 58 2.48 8.15 -0.86
C GLU A 58 1.98 6.89 -0.15
N THR A 59 2.33 5.72 -0.68
CA THR A 59 1.94 4.44 -0.07
C THR A 59 3.05 3.87 0.81
N ASN A 60 2.66 3.39 1.99
CA ASN A 60 3.58 2.95 3.01
C ASN A 60 3.22 1.54 3.51
N PHE A 61 4.25 0.76 3.86
CA PHE A 61 4.12 -0.53 4.52
C PHE A 61 4.44 -0.36 6.01
N GLY A 62 3.42 -0.51 6.86
CA GLY A 62 3.52 -0.27 8.30
C GLY A 62 3.75 -1.55 9.09
N MET A 63 4.58 -1.49 10.16
CA MET A 63 4.74 -2.60 11.12
C MET A 63 3.82 -2.47 12.35
N LYS A 64 3.28 -1.27 12.61
CA LYS A 64 2.41 -0.97 13.76
C LYS A 64 1.15 -0.28 13.23
N GLY A 65 0.02 -0.99 13.19
CA GLY A 65 -1.23 -0.51 12.60
C GLY A 65 -1.58 -1.25 11.29
N PRO A 66 -2.39 -0.64 10.40
CA PRO A 66 -2.70 -1.23 9.11
C PRO A 66 -1.41 -1.51 8.32
N LEU A 67 -1.34 -2.70 7.73
CA LEU A 67 -0.13 -3.19 7.06
C LEU A 67 0.21 -2.39 5.79
N TYR A 68 -0.82 -1.91 5.10
CA TYR A 68 -0.70 -1.09 3.89
C TYR A 68 -1.54 0.17 4.08
N THR A 69 -0.93 1.33 3.91
CA THR A 69 -1.59 2.62 4.02
C THR A 69 -1.26 3.51 2.84
N SER A 70 -2.18 4.42 2.51
CA SER A 70 -1.99 5.48 1.54
C SER A 70 -2.07 6.81 2.28
N THR A 71 -0.95 7.51 2.34
CA THR A 71 -0.86 8.84 2.95
C THR A 71 -1.12 9.86 1.86
N VAL A 72 -2.05 10.76 2.11
CA VAL A 72 -2.51 11.77 1.16
C VAL A 72 -2.30 13.13 1.81
N VAL A 73 -1.66 14.03 1.07
CA VAL A 73 -1.50 15.42 1.48
C VAL A 73 -2.18 16.29 0.45
N PHE A 74 -3.15 17.08 0.87
CA PHE A 74 -3.83 18.03 0.00
C PHE A 74 -3.03 19.34 -0.10
N GLU A 75 -3.07 19.99 -1.26
CA GLU A 75 -2.27 21.21 -1.52
C GLU A 75 -2.73 22.42 -0.69
N ASP A 76 -4.00 22.46 -0.26
CA ASP A 76 -4.56 23.47 0.63
C ASP A 76 -4.31 23.19 2.12
N GLU A 77 -3.96 21.94 2.48
CA GLU A 77 -3.72 21.48 3.84
C GLU A 77 -2.42 20.67 3.95
N LYS A 78 -1.30 21.29 3.58
CA LYS A 78 0.02 20.63 3.52
C LYS A 78 0.55 20.10 4.85
N ASP A 79 0.06 20.65 5.96
CA ASP A 79 0.47 20.26 7.31
C ASP A 79 -0.34 19.07 7.85
N ILE A 80 -1.29 18.54 7.07
CA ILE A 80 -2.17 17.44 7.48
C ILE A 80 -1.96 16.24 6.56
N GLU A 81 -1.59 15.13 7.18
CA GLU A 81 -1.49 13.84 6.51
C GLU A 81 -2.77 13.04 6.70
N TYR A 82 -3.39 12.69 5.58
CA TYR A 82 -4.59 11.88 5.53
C TYR A 82 -4.25 10.44 5.24
N ILE A 83 -4.60 9.52 6.14
CA ILE A 83 -4.32 8.10 5.99
C ILE A 83 -5.57 7.39 5.51
N TYR A 84 -5.43 6.76 4.35
CA TYR A 84 -6.42 5.92 3.70
C TYR A 84 -5.98 4.45 3.72
N ILE A 85 -6.95 3.55 3.82
CA ILE A 85 -6.75 2.10 3.71
C ILE A 85 -7.76 1.50 2.76
N ASN A 86 -7.41 0.35 2.18
CA ASN A 86 -8.37 -0.50 1.50
C ASN A 86 -9.02 -1.44 2.53
N ASN A 87 -10.31 -1.20 2.80
CA ASN A 87 -11.15 -2.05 3.64
C ASN A 87 -12.08 -2.87 2.74
N GLN A 88 -11.71 -4.13 2.49
CA GLN A 88 -12.50 -5.09 1.71
C GLN A 88 -12.91 -4.59 0.30
N GLY A 89 -12.00 -3.90 -0.38
CA GLY A 89 -12.21 -3.34 -1.72
C GLY A 89 -12.63 -1.87 -1.72
N ASN A 90 -12.94 -1.28 -0.56
CA ASN A 90 -13.34 0.12 -0.46
C ASN A 90 -12.23 0.97 0.14
N ILE A 91 -11.93 2.11 -0.48
CA ILE A 91 -11.00 3.09 0.08
C ILE A 91 -11.70 3.90 1.16
N VAL A 92 -11.14 3.88 2.38
CA VAL A 92 -11.68 4.59 3.53
C VAL A 92 -10.58 5.41 4.21
N GLN A 93 -10.92 6.63 4.61
CA GLN A 93 -10.05 7.46 5.45
C GLN A 93 -10.15 6.97 6.90
N ILE A 94 -9.01 6.83 7.56
CA ILE A 94 -8.94 6.47 8.97
C ILE A 94 -8.31 7.56 9.84
N ILE A 95 -7.49 8.44 9.25
CA ILE A 95 -6.83 9.54 9.96
C ILE A 95 -6.80 10.76 9.03
N PRO A 96 -7.14 11.97 9.51
CA PRO A 96 -7.93 12.23 10.72
C PRO A 96 -9.28 11.49 10.68
N ASP A 97 -9.90 11.24 11.82
CA ASP A 97 -11.23 10.61 11.84
C ASP A 97 -12.26 11.53 11.16
N PRO A 98 -12.91 11.07 10.07
CA PRO A 98 -13.88 11.89 9.33
C PRO A 98 -15.15 12.24 10.10
N SER A 99 -15.43 11.57 11.22
CA SER A 99 -16.56 11.94 12.08
C SER A 99 -16.26 13.10 13.03
N ILE A 100 -14.98 13.47 13.21
CA ILE A 100 -14.54 14.41 14.24
C ILE A 100 -13.94 15.68 13.63
N TYR A 101 -13.29 15.56 12.48
CA TYR A 101 -12.51 16.65 11.89
C TYR A 101 -13.27 17.36 10.75
N ASN A 102 -13.32 18.69 10.79
CA ASN A 102 -13.83 19.50 9.68
C ASN A 102 -12.72 19.77 8.67
N PHE A 103 -12.88 19.25 7.46
CA PHE A 103 -11.86 19.25 6.42
C PHE A 103 -11.96 20.48 5.52
N LYS A 104 -10.93 21.33 5.42
CA LYS A 104 -11.00 22.49 4.51
C LYS A 104 -11.09 22.06 3.04
N HIS A 105 -10.43 20.96 2.68
CA HIS A 105 -10.49 20.43 1.32
C HIS A 105 -11.90 19.91 0.93
N THR A 106 -12.81 19.70 1.90
CA THR A 106 -14.22 19.38 1.63
C THR A 106 -15.10 20.60 1.39
N GLU A 107 -14.61 21.81 1.67
CA GLU A 107 -15.37 23.06 1.58
C GLU A 107 -15.31 23.72 0.18
N LYS A 108 -14.74 23.06 -0.84
CA LYS A 108 -14.66 23.66 -2.19
C LYS A 108 -16.06 24.08 -2.69
N PRO A 109 -16.21 25.30 -3.22
CA PRO A 109 -17.51 25.88 -3.56
C PRO A 109 -18.14 25.06 -4.68
N SER A 110 -19.43 24.76 -4.55
CA SER A 110 -20.28 24.37 -5.67
C SER A 110 -20.02 25.36 -6.81
N LEU A 111 -19.60 24.85 -7.97
CA LEU A 111 -19.40 25.63 -9.19
C LEU A 111 -20.65 26.50 -9.43
N GLU A 112 -20.51 27.81 -9.26
CA GLU A 112 -21.36 28.82 -9.90
C GLU A 112 -20.90 29.04 -11.34
#